data_AF-A0A935PK46-F1
#
_entry.id   AF-A0A935PK46-F1
#
_cell.length_a   1.000
_cell.length_b   1.000
_cell.length_c   1.000
_cell.angle_alpha   90.00
_cell.angle_beta   90.00
_cell.angle_gamma   90.00
#
_symmetry.space_group_name_H-M   'P 1'
#
loop_
_entity.id
_entity.type
_entity.pdbx_description
1 polymer ?
#
loop_
_entity_poly.entity_id
_entity_poly.type
_entity_poly.pdbx_seq_one_letter_code
_entity_poly.pdbx_strand_id
1 'polypeptide(L)'
;MQLSFEVSGLLAGSAYRTEVRIVRPGGSALSRLFRGGSALRVAANGVHPGGLLVVHRGLALDQVGPGTYLVEVTVSTPAGEKVTRQQEITVVK
;
A
#
# COMPACT_ATOMS: atom_id res chain seq x y z
N MET A 1 9.97 7.18 -5.75
CA MET A 1 9.31 6.29 -6.75
C MET A 1 7.87 6.74 -6.95
N GLN A 2 7.28 6.51 -8.12
CA GLN A 2 5.84 6.66 -8.33
C GLN A 2 5.17 5.28 -8.37
N LEU A 3 4.11 5.10 -7.59
CA LEU A 3 3.26 3.92 -7.59
C LEU A 3 1.90 4.28 -8.18
N SER A 4 1.43 3.44 -9.11
CA SER A 4 0.08 3.54 -9.68
C SER A 4 -0.62 2.21 -9.51
N PHE A 5 -1.90 2.24 -9.10
CA PHE A 5 -2.72 1.04 -9.01
C PHE A 5 -4.18 1.38 -9.28
N GLU A 6 -4.93 0.36 -9.70
CA GLU A 6 -6.34 0.47 -10.02
C GLU A 6 -7.20 0.04 -8.82
N VAL A 7 -8.27 0.80 -8.60
CA VAL A 7 -9.37 0.45 -7.71
C VAL A 7 -10.61 0.34 -8.58
N SER A 8 -11.28 -0.81 -8.53
CA SER A 8 -12.47 -1.10 -9.31
C SER A 8 -13.46 -1.94 -8.51
N GLY A 9 -14.70 -2.03 -9.00
CA GLY A 9 -15.74 -2.84 -8.37
C GLY A 9 -16.46 -2.17 -7.20
N LEU A 10 -16.04 -0.96 -6.82
CA LEU A 10 -16.76 -0.14 -5.86
C LEU A 10 -17.83 0.71 -6.54
N LEU A 11 -18.99 0.83 -5.89
CA LEU A 11 -20.06 1.71 -6.35
C LEU A 11 -19.63 3.18 -6.28
N ALA A 12 -20.28 4.03 -7.08
CA ALA A 12 -20.10 5.46 -6.97
C ALA A 12 -20.54 5.96 -5.58
N GLY A 13 -19.74 6.82 -4.96
CA GLY A 13 -19.97 7.33 -3.61
C GLY A 13 -19.46 6.42 -2.48
N SER A 14 -18.96 5.21 -2.79
CA SER A 14 -18.41 4.33 -1.75
C SER A 14 -17.13 4.90 -1.16
N ALA A 15 -17.09 5.02 0.17
CA ALA A 15 -15.86 5.35 0.88
C ALA A 15 -14.89 4.16 0.84
N TYR A 16 -13.60 4.45 0.73
CA TYR A 16 -12.53 3.45 0.79
C TYR A 16 -11.28 4.05 1.44
N ARG A 17 -10.40 3.17 1.90
CA ARG A 17 -9.08 3.51 2.43
C ARG A 17 -8.01 2.73 1.69
N THR A 18 -6.99 3.43 1.23
CA THR A 18 -5.77 2.83 0.67
C THR A 18 -4.66 2.91 1.70
N GLU A 19 -3.90 1.84 1.84
CA GLU A 19 -2.71 1.79 2.67
C GLU A 19 -1.58 1.14 1.87
N VAL A 20 -0.51 1.90 1.65
CA VAL A 20 0.71 1.44 0.98
C VAL A 20 1.80 1.25 2.03
N ARG A 21 2.46 0.09 2.02
CA ARG A 21 3.56 -0.25 2.93
C ARG A 21 4.76 -0.75 2.16
N ILE A 22 5.96 -0.43 2.64
CA ILE A 22 7.21 -1.04 2.17
C ILE A 22 7.74 -1.92 3.29
N VAL A 23 7.85 -3.22 3.02
CA VAL A 23 8.27 -4.24 4.00
C VAL A 23 9.44 -5.06 3.46
N ARG A 24 10.30 -5.58 4.33
CA ARG A 24 11.35 -6.53 3.90
C ARG A 24 10.75 -7.93 3.76
N PRO A 25 11.07 -8.70 2.69
CA PRO A 25 10.67 -10.09 2.56
C PRO A 25 11.20 -10.91 3.75
N GLY A 26 10.40 -11.86 4.26
CA GLY A 26 10.81 -12.74 5.36
C GLY A 26 10.54 -12.23 6.79
N GLY A 27 9.97 -11.03 6.97
CA GLY A 27 9.44 -10.58 8.26
C GLY A 27 8.10 -11.23 8.57
N SER A 28 8.11 -12.33 9.34
CA SER A 28 6.90 -13.05 9.75
C SER A 28 5.90 -12.11 10.44
N ALA A 29 4.58 -12.35 10.27
CA ALA A 29 3.51 -11.58 10.91
C ALA A 29 3.58 -11.53 12.46
N LEU A 30 4.47 -12.33 13.07
CA LEU A 30 4.85 -12.32 14.48
C LEU A 30 5.86 -11.22 14.87
N SER A 31 6.51 -10.53 13.92
CA SER A 31 7.48 -9.47 14.20
C SER A 31 6.85 -8.13 14.61
N ARG A 32 5.54 -8.11 14.93
CA ARG A 32 4.81 -6.94 15.47
C ARG A 32 5.38 -6.41 16.79
N LEU A 33 6.29 -7.15 17.43
CA LEU A 33 6.98 -6.75 18.66
C LEU A 33 8.34 -6.09 18.41
N PHE A 34 8.81 -6.01 17.16
CA PHE A 34 9.92 -5.14 16.80
C PHE A 34 9.39 -3.78 16.37
N ARG A 35 9.79 -2.78 17.14
CA ARG A 35 9.66 -1.33 16.93
C ARG A 35 10.23 -0.93 15.54
N GLY A 36 9.56 -1.28 14.43
CA GLY A 36 10.09 -1.11 13.06
C GLY A 36 9.29 -1.74 11.90
N GLY A 37 7.97 -1.91 12.05
CA GLY A 37 7.10 -2.77 11.21
C GLY A 37 6.80 -2.39 9.75
N SER A 38 7.50 -1.42 9.16
CA SER A 38 7.53 -1.13 7.72
C SER A 38 8.54 -0.01 7.52
N ALA A 39 9.38 -0.09 6.48
CA ALA A 39 10.32 0.98 6.16
C ALA A 39 9.59 2.28 5.79
N LEU A 40 8.36 2.16 5.28
CA LEU A 40 7.47 3.27 4.96
C LEU A 40 6.00 2.82 5.01
N ARG A 41 5.11 3.70 5.46
CA ARG A 41 3.65 3.51 5.43
C ARG A 41 2.97 4.81 5.02
N VAL A 42 2.08 4.74 4.04
CA VAL A 42 1.24 5.86 3.60
C VAL A 42 -0.21 5.40 3.55
N ALA A 43 -1.11 6.13 4.19
CA ALA A 43 -2.54 5.84 4.14
C ALA A 43 -3.34 7.04 3.67
N ALA A 44 -4.40 6.80 2.93
CA ALA A 44 -5.30 7.83 2.44
C ALA A 44 -6.73 7.29 2.40
N ASN A 45 -7.69 8.14 2.74
CA ASN A 45 -9.12 7.88 2.54
C ASN A 45 -9.56 8.50 1.21
N GLY A 46 -10.59 7.93 0.60
CA GLY A 46 -11.17 8.44 -0.63
C GLY A 46 -12.65 8.08 -0.76
N VAL A 47 -13.30 8.71 -1.73
CA VAL A 47 -14.66 8.38 -2.17
C VAL A 47 -14.55 7.94 -3.62
N HIS A 48 -15.08 6.77 -3.92
CA HIS A 48 -14.96 6.15 -5.24
C HIS A 48 -15.93 6.83 -6.23
N PRO A 49 -15.49 7.26 -7.43
CA PRO A 49 -16.36 7.93 -8.39
C PRO A 49 -17.29 6.94 -9.14
N GLY A 50 -17.08 5.63 -8.97
CA GLY A 50 -17.70 4.58 -9.78
C GLY A 50 -16.79 4.17 -10.95
N GLY A 51 -16.97 2.94 -11.47
CA GLY A 51 -16.16 2.43 -12.58
C GLY A 51 -14.73 2.04 -12.18
N LEU A 52 -13.76 2.43 -13.00
CA LEU A 52 -12.32 2.22 -12.77
C LEU A 52 -11.68 3.52 -12.28
N LEU A 53 -11.00 3.47 -11.14
CA LEU A 53 -10.22 4.59 -10.60
C LEU A 53 -8.74 4.24 -10.59
N VAL A 54 -7.92 5.03 -11.29
CA VAL A 54 -6.46 4.95 -11.20
C VAL A 54 -5.97 5.87 -10.09
N VAL A 55 -5.22 5.30 -9.14
CA VAL A 55 -4.65 6.04 -8.01
C VAL A 55 -3.14 6.17 -8.20
N HIS A 56 -2.65 7.40 -8.15
CA HIS A 56 -1.21 7.71 -8.17
C HIS A 56 -0.71 8.12 -6.77
N ARG A 57 0.44 7.58 -6.37
CA ARG A 57 1.09 7.87 -5.10
C ARG A 57 2.60 8.02 -5.27
N GLY A 58 3.13 9.14 -4.77
CA GLY A 58 4.57 9.31 -4.59
C GLY A 58 5.02 8.60 -3.31
N LEU A 59 6.05 7.77 -3.41
CA LEU A 59 6.70 7.13 -2.27
C LEU A 59 8.12 7.69 -2.13
N ALA A 60 8.39 8.32 -0.98
CA ALA A 60 9.68 8.84 -0.60
C ALA A 60 10.54 7.68 -0.05
N LEU A 61 11.56 7.28 -0.81
CA LEU A 61 12.42 6.13 -0.46
C LEU A 61 13.74 6.57 0.19
N ASP A 62 13.88 7.85 0.51
CA ASP A 62 15.08 8.47 1.09
C ASP A 62 15.52 7.79 2.40
N GLN A 63 14.55 7.37 3.22
CA GLN A 63 14.80 6.65 4.47
C GLN A 63 14.87 5.12 4.30
N VAL A 64 14.65 4.61 3.08
CA VAL A 64 14.73 3.19 2.76
C VAL A 64 16.13 2.87 2.27
N GLY A 65 16.87 2.06 3.04
CA GLY A 65 18.19 1.57 2.62
C GLY A 65 18.13 0.74 1.34
N PRO A 66 19.27 0.52 0.65
CA PRO A 66 19.31 -0.34 -0.52
C PRO A 66 18.95 -1.78 -0.15
N GLY A 67 18.31 -2.50 -1.08
CA GLY A 67 17.91 -3.90 -0.90
C GLY A 67 16.57 -4.25 -1.54
N THR A 68 16.13 -5.49 -1.35
CA THR A 68 14.84 -5.99 -1.85
C THR A 68 13.73 -5.80 -0.82
N TYR A 69 12.59 -5.31 -1.29
CA TYR A 69 11.41 -4.99 -0.50
C TYR A 69 10.13 -5.45 -1.20
N LEU A 70 9.05 -5.64 -0.44
CA LEU A 70 7.70 -5.75 -0.96
C LEU A 70 6.97 -4.42 -0.74
N VAL A 71 6.34 -3.92 -1.79
CA VAL A 71 5.33 -2.87 -1.72
C VAL A 71 3.98 -3.56 -1.56
N GLU A 72 3.34 -3.39 -0.42
CA GLU A 72 1.98 -3.87 -0.16
C GLU A 72 0.99 -2.73 -0.36
N VAL A 73 0.00 -2.92 -1.22
CA VAL A 73 -1.14 -2.03 -1.38
C VAL A 73 -2.36 -2.72 -0.81
N THR A 74 -2.94 -2.14 0.23
CA THR A 74 -4.21 -2.59 0.81
C THR A 74 -5.30 -1.60 0.50
N VAL A 75 -6.40 -2.08 -0.05
CA VAL A 75 -7.64 -1.32 -0.21
C VAL A 75 -8.68 -1.93 0.73
N SER A 76 -9.35 -1.11 1.52
CA SER A 76 -10.41 -1.55 2.44
C SER A 76 -11.63 -0.64 2.40
N THR A 77 -12.82 -1.21 2.60
CA THR A 77 -14.08 -0.47 2.70
C THR A 77 -14.57 -0.42 4.16
N PRO A 78 -15.44 0.54 4.53
CA PRO A 78 -16.07 0.57 5.85
C PRO A 78 -16.93 -0.67 6.17
N ALA A 79 -17.41 -1.37 5.14
CA ALA A 79 -18.16 -2.62 5.27
C ALA A 79 -17.26 -3.82 5.68
N GLY A 80 -15.94 -3.62 5.74
CA GLY A 80 -14.98 -4.64 6.16
C GLY A 80 -14.32 -5.41 5.03
N GLU A 81 -14.70 -5.16 3.77
CA GLU A 81 -14.00 -5.75 2.63
C GLU A 81 -12.57 -5.22 2.59
N LYS A 82 -11.63 -6.12 2.28
CA LYS A 82 -10.21 -5.80 2.22
C LYS A 82 -9.52 -6.66 1.18
N VAL A 83 -8.73 -6.00 0.33
CA VAL A 83 -7.86 -6.65 -0.65
C VAL A 83 -6.45 -6.11 -0.47
N THR A 84 -5.47 -7.02 -0.45
CA THR A 84 -4.05 -6.67 -0.40
C THR A 84 -3.34 -7.25 -1.63
N ARG A 85 -2.56 -6.42 -2.31
CA ARG A 85 -1.67 -6.81 -3.41
C ARG A 85 -0.23 -6.47 -3.03
N GLN A 86 0.70 -7.29 -3.49
CA GLN A 86 2.12 -7.14 -3.20
C GLN A 86 2.90 -7.11 -4.50
N GLN A 87 3.93 -6.28 -4.54
CA GLN A 87 4.89 -6.23 -5.64
C GLN A 87 6.30 -6.11 -5.06
N GLU A 88 7.22 -6.94 -5.52
CA GLU A 88 8.63 -6.82 -5.16
C GLU A 88 9.26 -5.60 -5.86
N ILE A 89 10.10 -4.88 -5.13
CA ILE A 89 10.94 -3.80 -5.63
C ILE A 89 12.36 -3.97 -5.12
N THR A 90 13.32 -3.45 -5.88
CA THR A 90 14.69 -3.26 -5.42
C THR A 90 14.96 -1.78 -5.26
N VAL A 91 15.36 -1.37 -4.06
CA VAL A 91 15.87 -0.03 -3.81
C VAL A 91 17.36 -0.05 -4.13
N VAL A 92 17.75 0.73 -5.13
CA VAL A 92 19.13 1.04 -5.47
C VAL A 92 19.43 2.47 -5.02
N LYS A 93 20.67 2.74 -4.60
CA LYS A 93 21.15 4.09 -4.24
C LYS A 93 22.16 4.58 -5.26
#